data_AF-A0A924XA22-F1
#
_entry.id   AF-A0A924XA22-F1
#
_cell.length_a   1.000
_cell.length_b   1.000
_cell.length_c   1.000
_cell.angle_alpha   90.00
_cell.angle_beta   90.00
_cell.angle_gamma   90.00
#
_symmetry.space_group_name_H-M   'P 1'
#
loop_
_entity.id
_entity.type
_entity.pdbx_description
1 polymer ?
#
loop_
_entity_poly.entity_id
_entity_poly.type
_entity_poly.pdbx_seq_one_letter_code
_entity_poly.pdbx_strand_id
1 'polypeptide(L)'
;MKEPIKRRKKRHHIDIVAVPRDFRVPVSPDYAGDVFVWDLDKTYLRTKFETFRDLMRTAFQKAADKTTYPGATPLLRALRRGPDGVRPIYFVSASPLQLRDRILEKFALDGVEIDGIYFKDNFKNMRPSRFARLREQMGYKLLALLDLRLRLPIAAVETMFGDDAETDAAVYALYSEIIERRMAGYPLVEFLRKQGVFPDESARIAWTARRIPTRESIRRVFITVHRQIDPRYFRRYGHRITGTQSYFQTALALQAEGRITMDDVAAIAAELLGRGGMSRHELAIQLDDVRRRGVLTGEVTANQEIELIGMKVLAER
;
A
#
# COMPACT_ATOMS: atom_id res chain seq x y z
N MET A 1 -24.24 56.23 3.62
CA MET A 1 -24.05 55.07 2.73
C MET A 1 -23.04 54.13 3.38
N LYS A 2 -23.49 52.99 3.93
CA LYS A 2 -22.59 51.98 4.53
C LYS A 2 -22.27 50.93 3.45
N GLU A 3 -21.00 50.75 3.13
CA GLU A 3 -20.55 49.70 2.22
C GLU A 3 -20.94 48.30 2.75
N PRO A 4 -21.36 47.37 1.87
CA PRO A 4 -21.66 46.01 2.30
C PRO A 4 -20.36 45.26 2.58
N ILE A 5 -20.17 44.88 3.84
CA ILE A 5 -19.13 43.95 4.29
C ILE A 5 -19.27 42.65 3.49
N LYS A 6 -18.33 42.41 2.56
CA LYS A 6 -18.21 41.14 1.84
C LYS A 6 -18.02 40.02 2.86
N ARG A 7 -19.07 39.21 3.07
CA ARG A 7 -19.01 37.97 3.84
C ARG A 7 -17.87 37.11 3.27
N ARG A 8 -16.76 36.98 4.01
CA ARG A 8 -15.71 35.99 3.72
C ARG A 8 -16.39 34.62 3.63
N LYS A 9 -16.35 33.99 2.44
CA LYS A 9 -16.76 32.59 2.27
C LYS A 9 -15.96 31.76 3.29
N LYS A 10 -16.64 31.11 4.25
CA LYS A 10 -16.03 30.16 5.18
C LYS A 10 -15.34 29.09 4.32
N ARG A 11 -14.01 29.04 4.33
CA ARG A 11 -13.25 27.92 3.75
C ARG A 11 -13.55 26.71 4.61
N HIS A 12 -14.39 25.80 4.12
CA HIS A 12 -14.57 24.50 4.76
C HIS A 12 -13.25 23.73 4.59
N HIS A 13 -12.53 23.53 5.69
CA HIS A 13 -11.44 22.56 5.73
C HIS A 13 -12.11 21.19 5.62
N ILE A 14 -11.99 20.55 4.46
CA ILE A 14 -12.58 19.23 4.24
C ILE A 14 -11.47 18.22 4.54
N ASP A 15 -11.68 17.41 5.58
CA ASP A 15 -10.80 16.28 5.85
C ASP A 15 -11.11 15.17 4.85
N ILE A 16 -10.30 15.12 3.80
CA ILE A 16 -10.36 14.10 2.74
C ILE A 16 -9.98 12.72 3.32
N VAL A 17 -9.22 12.73 4.41
CA VAL A 17 -8.79 11.55 5.15
C VAL A 17 -9.74 11.32 6.32
N ALA A 18 -10.58 10.29 6.19
CA ALA A 18 -11.38 9.81 7.30
C ALA A 18 -10.53 8.82 8.11
N VAL A 19 -10.23 9.18 9.36
CA VAL A 19 -9.60 8.29 10.34
C VAL A 19 -10.71 7.68 11.20
N PRO A 20 -10.98 6.38 11.10
CA PRO A 20 -11.98 5.72 11.94
C PRO A 20 -11.66 5.84 13.43
N ARG A 21 -12.69 5.80 14.30
CA ARG A 21 -12.51 5.89 15.78
C ARG A 21 -11.70 4.74 16.37
N ASP A 22 -11.67 3.61 15.68
CA ASP A 22 -10.91 2.41 16.00
C ASP A 22 -9.53 2.37 15.34
N PHE A 23 -9.08 3.47 14.72
CA PHE A 23 -7.71 3.57 14.23
C PHE A 23 -6.74 3.53 15.41
N ARG A 24 -6.01 2.42 15.54
CA ARG A 24 -5.05 2.22 16.62
C ARG A 24 -3.67 2.61 16.12
N VAL A 25 -2.90 3.24 16.99
CA VAL A 25 -1.45 3.27 16.89
C VAL A 25 -0.96 2.39 18.04
N PRO A 26 -1.07 1.05 17.94
CA PRO A 26 -0.85 0.17 19.08
C PRO A 26 0.64 -0.08 19.35
N VAL A 27 1.53 0.66 18.68
CA VAL A 27 2.97 0.56 18.89
C VAL A 27 3.43 1.48 20.01
N SER A 28 4.32 0.96 20.84
CA SER A 28 5.06 1.77 21.80
C SER A 28 5.73 2.95 21.08
N PRO A 29 5.81 4.15 21.69
CA PRO A 29 6.57 5.27 21.15
C PRO A 29 8.04 4.93 20.81
N ASP A 30 8.59 3.89 21.44
CA ASP A 30 9.95 3.41 21.24
C ASP A 30 10.07 2.29 20.19
N TYR A 31 8.97 1.92 19.52
CA TYR A 31 8.99 0.88 18.51
C TYR A 31 9.88 1.27 17.32
N ALA A 32 10.83 0.39 17.00
CA ALA A 32 11.81 0.56 15.92
C ALA A 32 11.71 -0.52 14.84
N GLY A 33 10.63 -1.31 14.83
CA GLY A 33 10.42 -2.43 13.91
C GLY A 33 9.76 -2.04 12.58
N ASP A 34 9.38 -3.06 11.81
CA ASP A 34 8.71 -2.86 10.52
C ASP A 34 7.23 -2.51 10.69
N VAL A 35 6.77 -1.59 9.84
CA VAL A 35 5.36 -1.24 9.65
C VAL A 35 4.98 -1.53 8.21
N PHE A 36 3.88 -2.24 8.00
CA PHE A 36 3.43 -2.58 6.65
C PHE A 36 2.25 -1.69 6.24
N VAL A 37 2.37 -1.03 5.10
CA VAL A 37 1.35 -0.11 4.59
C VAL A 37 0.84 -0.62 3.25
N TRP A 38 -0.44 -0.93 3.18
CA TRP A 38 -1.06 -1.58 2.05
C TRP A 38 -2.06 -0.66 1.36
N ASP A 39 -2.05 -0.65 0.03
CA ASP A 39 -3.23 -0.28 -0.71
C ASP A 39 -4.30 -1.40 -0.59
N LEU A 40 -5.57 -1.04 -0.74
CA LEU A 40 -6.67 -1.98 -0.62
C LEU A 40 -7.11 -2.55 -1.98
N ASP A 41 -7.37 -1.66 -2.94
CA ASP A 41 -8.07 -1.99 -4.18
C ASP A 41 -7.04 -2.48 -5.21
N LYS A 42 -7.32 -3.60 -5.89
CA LYS A 42 -6.34 -4.25 -6.79
C LYS A 42 -5.02 -4.70 -6.13
N THR A 43 -4.86 -4.47 -4.84
CA THR A 43 -3.74 -4.95 -4.04
C THR A 43 -4.21 -6.11 -3.15
N TYR A 44 -5.07 -5.87 -2.17
CA TYR A 44 -5.67 -6.95 -1.35
C TYR A 44 -6.94 -7.53 -1.98
N LEU A 45 -7.87 -6.66 -2.39
CA LEU A 45 -9.14 -7.07 -2.99
C LEU A 45 -9.03 -7.16 -4.51
N ARG A 46 -9.48 -8.28 -5.07
CA ARG A 46 -9.58 -8.50 -6.52
C ARG A 46 -10.85 -7.83 -7.04
N THR A 47 -10.79 -6.51 -7.21
CA THR A 47 -11.88 -5.72 -7.79
C THR A 47 -11.78 -5.77 -9.32
N LYS A 48 -12.78 -6.37 -9.99
CA LYS A 48 -12.85 -6.49 -11.46
C LYS A 48 -13.11 -5.15 -12.19
N PHE A 49 -13.19 -4.01 -11.50
CA PHE A 49 -13.87 -2.84 -12.07
C PHE A 49 -12.97 -1.62 -12.20
N GLU A 50 -13.14 -0.93 -13.31
CA GLU A 50 -12.32 0.22 -13.73
C GLU A 50 -12.81 1.55 -13.13
N THR A 51 -13.92 1.57 -12.38
CA THR A 51 -14.46 2.82 -11.83
C THR A 51 -15.00 2.73 -10.40
N PHE A 52 -14.84 3.84 -9.65
CA PHE A 52 -15.41 4.07 -8.32
C PHE A 52 -16.94 3.87 -8.22
N ARG A 53 -17.66 3.96 -9.35
CA ARG A 53 -19.12 3.73 -9.38
C ARG A 53 -19.46 2.24 -9.25
N ASP A 54 -18.60 1.38 -9.80
CA ASP A 54 -18.77 -0.07 -9.73
C ASP A 54 -18.34 -0.61 -8.36
N LEU A 55 -17.36 0.02 -7.72
CA LEU A 55 -17.01 -0.20 -6.31
C LEU A 55 -18.20 0.11 -5.37
N MET A 56 -18.95 1.18 -5.65
CA MET A 56 -20.19 1.50 -4.91
C MET A 56 -21.34 0.53 -5.20
N ARG A 57 -21.38 -0.08 -6.39
CA ARG A 57 -22.41 -1.09 -6.73
C ARG A 57 -22.12 -2.43 -6.07
N THR A 58 -20.84 -2.80 -5.99
CA THR A 58 -20.35 -3.98 -5.24
C THR A 58 -20.40 -3.78 -3.73
N ALA A 59 -20.57 -2.54 -3.25
CA ALA A 59 -20.97 -2.29 -1.88
C ALA A 59 -22.16 -3.18 -1.50
N PHE A 60 -23.19 -3.31 -2.35
CA PHE A 60 -24.38 -4.10 -2.03
C PHE A 60 -24.16 -5.62 -2.03
N GLN A 61 -22.98 -6.11 -2.41
CA GLN A 61 -22.63 -7.53 -2.32
C GLN A 61 -22.19 -7.90 -0.89
N LYS A 62 -22.34 -9.16 -0.50
CA LYS A 62 -21.95 -9.62 0.84
C LYS A 62 -20.42 -9.59 0.97
N ALA A 63 -19.89 -9.41 2.18
CA ALA A 63 -18.44 -9.45 2.41
C ALA A 63 -17.81 -10.75 1.89
N ALA A 64 -18.53 -11.87 1.97
CA ALA A 64 -18.13 -13.18 1.45
C ALA A 64 -17.93 -13.22 -0.07
N ASP A 65 -18.61 -12.35 -0.84
CA ASP A 65 -18.52 -12.33 -2.31
C ASP A 65 -17.24 -11.61 -2.79
N LYS A 66 -16.54 -10.90 -1.88
CA LYS A 66 -15.27 -10.23 -2.20
C LYS A 66 -14.16 -11.26 -2.28
N THR A 67 -13.53 -11.36 -3.45
CA THR A 67 -12.36 -12.23 -3.64
C THR A 67 -11.07 -11.46 -3.34
N THR A 68 -10.15 -12.10 -2.63
CA THR A 68 -8.79 -11.57 -2.43
C THR A 68 -7.87 -12.03 -3.54
N TYR A 69 -6.78 -11.30 -3.75
CA TYR A 69 -5.70 -11.81 -4.59
C TYR A 69 -5.10 -13.07 -3.95
N PRO A 70 -4.89 -14.14 -4.74
CA PRO A 70 -4.23 -15.34 -4.25
C PRO A 70 -2.87 -15.01 -3.61
N GLY A 71 -2.61 -15.54 -2.41
CA GLY A 71 -1.39 -15.28 -1.65
C GLY A 71 -1.41 -14.02 -0.76
N ALA A 72 -2.35 -13.08 -0.96
CA ALA A 72 -2.40 -11.84 -0.17
C ALA A 72 -2.74 -12.09 1.31
N THR A 73 -3.75 -12.94 1.57
CA THR A 73 -4.20 -13.28 2.93
C THR A 73 -3.12 -13.99 3.75
N PRO A 74 -2.51 -15.11 3.29
CA PRO A 74 -1.43 -15.74 4.04
C PRO A 74 -0.21 -14.83 4.19
N LEU A 75 0.10 -13.99 3.19
CA LEU A 75 1.20 -13.02 3.32
C LEU A 75 0.92 -11.98 4.41
N LEU A 76 -0.28 -11.40 4.47
CA LEU A 76 -0.66 -10.45 5.53
C LEU A 76 -0.56 -11.08 6.92
N ARG A 77 -0.98 -12.35 7.07
CA ARG A 77 -0.86 -13.09 8.33
C ARG A 77 0.61 -13.34 8.70
N ALA A 78 1.46 -13.71 7.74
CA ALA A 78 2.90 -13.88 7.94
C ALA A 78 3.58 -12.55 8.33
N LEU A 79 3.20 -11.45 7.68
CA LEU A 79 3.67 -10.11 8.01
C LEU A 79 3.26 -9.71 9.44
N ARG A 80 2.00 -9.94 9.81
CA ARG A 80 1.49 -9.64 11.16
C ARG A 80 2.26 -10.40 12.23
N ARG A 81 2.46 -11.71 12.03
CA ARG A 81 3.14 -12.59 12.99
C ARG A 81 4.61 -12.22 13.18
N GLY A 82 5.33 -12.07 12.08
CA GLY A 82 6.77 -11.79 12.04
C GLY A 82 7.67 -12.80 12.74
N PRO A 83 8.99 -12.71 12.52
CA PRO A 83 9.97 -13.50 13.26
C PRO A 83 10.16 -12.96 14.70
N ASP A 84 10.06 -11.63 14.87
CA ASP A 84 10.37 -10.93 16.12
C ASP A 84 9.13 -10.48 16.90
N GLY A 85 7.96 -11.04 16.57
CA GLY A 85 6.67 -10.73 17.19
C GLY A 85 5.76 -9.85 16.34
N VAL A 86 4.65 -9.42 16.95
CA VAL A 86 3.51 -8.79 16.26
C VAL A 86 3.91 -7.45 15.63
N ARG A 87 3.64 -7.28 14.32
CA ARG A 87 3.98 -6.08 13.56
C ARG A 87 2.74 -5.34 13.04
N PRO A 88 2.78 -3.99 12.95
CA PRO A 88 1.62 -3.22 12.54
C PRO A 88 1.35 -3.31 11.03
N ILE A 89 0.06 -3.34 10.70
CA ILE A 89 -0.45 -3.33 9.33
C ILE A 89 -1.50 -2.22 9.20
N TYR A 90 -1.25 -1.31 8.27
CA TYR A 90 -2.14 -0.20 7.94
C TYR A 90 -2.59 -0.29 6.49
N PHE A 91 -3.80 0.16 6.21
CA PHE A 91 -4.32 0.29 4.85
C PHE A 91 -4.58 1.75 4.47
N VAL A 92 -4.32 2.10 3.22
CA VAL A 92 -4.75 3.37 2.61
C VAL A 92 -5.65 3.03 1.43
N SER A 93 -6.92 3.42 1.50
CA SER A 93 -7.88 3.08 0.44
C SER A 93 -8.55 4.32 -0.14
N ALA A 94 -8.59 4.41 -1.46
CA ALA A 94 -9.39 5.41 -2.17
C ALA A 94 -10.90 5.10 -2.13
N SER A 95 -11.29 3.94 -1.56
CA SER A 95 -12.67 3.55 -1.33
C SER A 95 -13.42 4.58 -0.45
N PRO A 96 -14.74 4.74 -0.67
CA PRO A 96 -15.57 5.57 0.17
C PRO A 96 -15.71 5.01 1.59
N LEU A 97 -15.78 5.90 2.58
CA LEU A 97 -15.97 5.55 4.00
C LEU A 97 -17.19 4.63 4.25
N GLN A 98 -18.22 4.73 3.42
CA GLN A 98 -19.45 3.91 3.51
C GLN A 98 -19.17 2.40 3.35
N LEU A 99 -18.02 2.01 2.80
CA LEU A 99 -17.64 0.60 2.65
C LEU A 99 -16.91 0.03 3.86
N ARG A 100 -16.60 0.86 4.86
CA ARG A 100 -15.78 0.50 6.01
C ARG A 100 -16.22 -0.81 6.64
N ASP A 101 -17.48 -0.92 7.06
CA ASP A 101 -17.93 -2.06 7.85
C ASP A 101 -17.83 -3.38 7.06
N ARG A 102 -18.12 -3.34 5.77
CA ARG A 102 -17.97 -4.51 4.87
C ARG A 102 -16.52 -4.89 4.60
N ILE A 103 -15.60 -3.92 4.65
CA ILE A 103 -14.17 -4.17 4.47
C ILE A 103 -13.59 -4.75 5.77
N LEU A 104 -13.98 -4.22 6.94
CA LEU A 104 -13.58 -4.77 8.24
C LEU A 104 -14.15 -6.18 8.46
N GLU A 105 -15.41 -6.42 8.08
CA GLU A 105 -16.00 -7.77 8.09
C GLU A 105 -15.22 -8.73 7.20
N LYS A 106 -14.79 -8.28 6.01
CA LYS A 106 -13.97 -9.10 5.11
C LYS A 106 -12.61 -9.44 5.73
N PHE A 107 -11.92 -8.47 6.33
CA PHE A 107 -10.67 -8.73 7.05
C PHE A 107 -10.87 -9.77 8.16
N ALA A 108 -11.96 -9.67 8.94
CA ALA A 108 -12.28 -10.62 10.00
C ALA A 108 -12.55 -12.04 9.45
N LEU A 109 -13.34 -12.17 8.38
CA LEU A 109 -13.58 -13.45 7.70
C LEU A 109 -12.29 -14.08 7.16
N ASP A 110 -11.36 -13.24 6.69
CA ASP A 110 -10.05 -13.67 6.21
C ASP A 110 -9.03 -13.84 7.32
N GLY A 111 -9.40 -13.68 8.61
CA GLY A 111 -8.46 -13.74 9.73
C GLY A 111 -7.25 -12.81 9.54
N VAL A 112 -7.47 -11.64 8.95
CA VAL A 112 -6.47 -10.59 8.75
C VAL A 112 -6.70 -9.53 9.81
N GLU A 113 -5.73 -9.38 10.70
CA GLU A 113 -5.72 -8.31 11.70
C GLU A 113 -4.99 -7.08 11.15
N ILE A 114 -5.61 -5.91 11.31
CA ILE A 114 -5.05 -4.62 10.92
C ILE A 114 -5.14 -3.63 12.09
N ASP A 115 -4.24 -2.65 12.10
CA ASP A 115 -4.20 -1.63 13.16
C ASP A 115 -4.93 -0.35 12.74
N GLY A 116 -5.10 -0.12 11.43
CA GLY A 116 -5.91 0.98 10.94
C GLY A 116 -6.08 0.97 9.43
N ILE A 117 -7.14 1.63 8.97
CA ILE A 117 -7.41 1.86 7.56
C ILE A 117 -7.88 3.29 7.34
N TYR A 118 -7.29 3.96 6.34
CA TYR A 118 -7.72 5.26 5.85
C TYR A 118 -8.72 5.09 4.72
N PHE A 119 -9.80 5.87 4.77
CA PHE A 119 -10.81 5.97 3.72
C PHE A 119 -10.91 7.38 3.17
N LYS A 120 -11.36 7.48 1.92
CA LYS A 120 -11.62 8.76 1.27
C LYS A 120 -13.04 9.24 1.60
N ASP A 121 -13.17 10.45 2.15
CA ASP A 121 -14.48 11.09 2.39
C ASP A 121 -15.01 11.73 1.10
N ASN A 122 -15.68 10.92 0.27
CA ASN A 122 -16.20 11.37 -1.03
C ASN A 122 -17.53 12.16 -0.94
N PHE A 123 -18.16 12.27 0.23
CA PHE A 123 -19.54 12.77 0.33
C PHE A 123 -19.67 14.29 0.56
N LYS A 124 -18.57 15.02 0.76
CA LYS A 124 -18.58 16.50 0.80
C LYS A 124 -18.24 17.18 -0.52
N ASN A 125 -17.84 16.41 -1.53
CA ASN A 125 -17.54 16.89 -2.88
C ASN A 125 -18.74 16.70 -3.81
N MET A 126 -19.85 17.41 -3.56
CA MET A 126 -20.94 17.47 -4.54
C MET A 126 -20.50 18.33 -5.75
N ARG A 127 -20.10 17.62 -6.82
CA ARG A 127 -19.80 18.03 -8.22
C ARG A 127 -18.36 18.46 -8.58
N PRO A 128 -17.33 17.59 -8.46
CA PRO A 128 -16.14 17.67 -9.30
C PRO A 128 -16.45 17.07 -10.68
N SER A 129 -15.90 17.67 -11.75
CA SER A 129 -15.95 17.08 -13.09
C SER A 129 -15.21 15.73 -13.14
N ARG A 130 -15.49 14.88 -14.14
CA ARG A 130 -14.80 13.58 -14.34
C ARG A 130 -13.26 13.70 -14.33
N PHE A 131 -12.72 14.81 -14.81
CA PHE A 131 -11.27 15.08 -14.85
C PHE A 131 -10.68 15.44 -13.48
N ALA A 132 -11.47 15.99 -12.55
CA ALA A 132 -11.01 16.28 -11.19
C ALA A 132 -10.83 15.00 -10.37
N ARG A 133 -11.69 14.00 -10.56
CA ARG A 133 -11.66 12.72 -9.81
C ARG A 133 -10.42 11.85 -10.10
N LEU A 134 -9.91 11.89 -11.33
CA LEU A 134 -8.69 11.17 -11.73
C LEU A 134 -7.40 11.86 -11.23
N ARG A 135 -7.45 13.17 -10.93
CA ARG A 135 -6.33 13.96 -10.41
C ARG A 135 -6.23 13.96 -8.87
N GLU A 136 -7.23 13.40 -8.19
CA GLU A 136 -7.44 13.46 -6.74
C GLU A 136 -6.83 12.28 -5.96
N GLN A 137 -6.34 11.23 -6.64
CA GLN A 137 -5.81 10.03 -5.95
C GLN A 137 -4.46 10.29 -5.28
N MET A 138 -3.55 11.01 -5.94
CA MET A 138 -2.23 11.35 -5.40
C MET A 138 -2.33 12.22 -4.15
N GLY A 139 -3.14 13.28 -4.19
CA GLY A 139 -3.30 14.20 -3.06
C GLY A 139 -3.82 13.50 -1.80
N TYR A 140 -4.88 12.70 -1.95
CA TYR A 140 -5.43 11.91 -0.86
C TYR A 140 -4.42 10.89 -0.28
N LYS A 141 -3.81 10.04 -1.13
CA LYS A 141 -2.89 9.00 -0.66
C LYS A 141 -1.68 9.62 0.05
N LEU A 142 -1.13 10.71 -0.48
CA LEU A 142 -0.03 11.44 0.19
C LEU A 142 -0.46 12.00 1.55
N LEU A 143 -1.63 12.63 1.66
CA LEU A 143 -2.10 13.14 2.95
C LEU A 143 -2.31 12.01 3.97
N ALA A 144 -2.86 10.87 3.56
CA ALA A 144 -3.04 9.71 4.43
C ALA A 144 -1.70 9.11 4.90
N LEU A 145 -0.73 8.96 3.98
CA LEU A 145 0.60 8.47 4.30
C LEU A 145 1.36 9.42 5.24
N LEU A 146 1.28 10.73 5.00
CA LEU A 146 1.91 11.72 5.88
C LEU A 146 1.24 11.78 7.27
N ASP A 147 -0.08 11.64 7.35
CA ASP A 147 -0.78 11.53 8.64
C ASP A 147 -0.37 10.26 9.39
N LEU A 148 -0.26 9.12 8.68
CA LEU A 148 0.27 7.88 9.25
C LEU A 148 1.69 8.08 9.78
N ARG A 149 2.59 8.67 9.00
CA ARG A 149 3.98 8.90 9.43
C ARG A 149 4.09 9.75 10.69
N LEU A 150 3.22 10.75 10.84
CA LEU A 150 3.18 11.60 12.03
C LEU A 150 2.67 10.86 13.27
N ARG A 151 1.94 9.76 13.09
CA ARG A 151 1.45 8.90 14.18
C ARG A 151 2.44 7.80 14.52
N LEU A 152 3.22 7.34 13.54
CA LEU A 152 4.20 6.27 13.75
C LEU A 152 5.40 6.77 14.58
N PRO A 153 6.00 5.88 15.39
CA PRO A 153 7.29 6.12 16.02
C PRO A 153 8.36 6.53 15.02
N ILE A 154 9.23 7.46 15.42
CA ILE A 154 10.28 8.02 14.55
C ILE A 154 11.22 6.93 14.03
N ALA A 155 11.47 5.90 14.83
CA ALA A 155 12.36 4.80 14.48
C ALA A 155 11.69 3.70 13.63
N ALA A 156 10.35 3.71 13.49
CA ALA A 156 9.64 2.71 12.71
C ALA A 156 10.00 2.80 11.22
N VAL A 157 10.16 1.64 10.58
CA VAL A 157 10.54 1.51 9.17
C VAL A 157 9.38 0.91 8.37
N GLU A 158 8.98 1.58 7.31
CA GLU A 158 7.82 1.23 6.49
C GLU A 158 8.20 0.36 5.29
N THR A 159 7.39 -0.66 5.03
CA THR A 159 7.35 -1.38 3.75
C THR A 159 5.95 -1.23 3.15
N MET A 160 5.89 -0.76 1.91
CA MET A 160 4.63 -0.42 1.24
C MET A 160 4.26 -1.42 0.16
N PHE A 161 2.95 -1.64 -0.05
CA PHE A 161 2.40 -2.57 -1.03
C PHE A 161 1.30 -1.89 -1.82
N GLY A 162 1.41 -1.91 -3.15
CA GLY A 162 0.41 -1.36 -4.05
C GLY A 162 0.34 -2.10 -5.38
N ASP A 163 -0.35 -1.51 -6.35
CA ASP A 163 -0.58 -2.10 -7.67
C ASP A 163 -0.19 -1.19 -8.85
N ASP A 164 -0.26 -1.73 -10.07
CA ASP A 164 0.13 -1.07 -11.31
C ASP A 164 -1.00 -0.25 -11.98
N ALA A 165 -2.22 -0.24 -11.43
CA ALA A 165 -3.37 0.39 -12.07
C ALA A 165 -3.64 1.83 -11.65
N GLU A 166 -3.37 2.25 -10.41
CA GLU A 166 -3.88 3.53 -9.88
C GLU A 166 -2.89 4.69 -9.95
N THR A 167 -1.74 4.59 -9.27
CA THR A 167 -0.58 5.54 -9.29
C THR A 167 0.44 5.21 -8.19
N ASP A 168 0.30 4.07 -7.52
CA ASP A 168 0.98 3.75 -6.27
C ASP A 168 2.50 3.89 -6.33
N ALA A 169 3.12 3.40 -7.41
CA ALA A 169 4.55 3.56 -7.62
C ALA A 169 4.99 5.04 -7.57
N ALA A 170 4.25 5.94 -8.23
CA ALA A 170 4.55 7.37 -8.24
C ALA A 170 4.26 8.03 -6.88
N VAL A 171 3.16 7.64 -6.22
CA VAL A 171 2.79 8.16 -4.89
C VAL A 171 3.82 7.77 -3.85
N TYR A 172 4.21 6.48 -3.78
CA TYR A 172 5.18 5.99 -2.81
C TYR A 172 6.58 6.53 -3.08
N ALA A 173 6.99 6.68 -4.34
CA ALA A 173 8.24 7.36 -4.69
C ALA A 173 8.25 8.79 -4.17
N LEU A 174 7.21 9.57 -4.48
CA LEU A 174 7.10 10.95 -4.04
C LEU A 174 7.02 11.07 -2.51
N TYR A 175 6.29 10.18 -1.84
CA TYR A 175 6.24 10.12 -0.39
C TYR A 175 7.65 9.91 0.22
N SER A 176 8.46 9.00 -0.36
CA SER A 176 9.87 8.81 0.04
C SER A 176 10.68 10.10 -0.09
N GLU A 177 10.58 10.76 -1.23
CA GLU A 177 11.27 12.04 -1.48
C GLU A 177 10.83 13.14 -0.50
N ILE A 178 9.56 13.14 -0.08
CA ILE A 178 9.02 14.11 0.88
C ILE A 178 9.57 13.85 2.29
N ILE A 179 9.50 12.62 2.81
CA ILE A 179 9.91 12.32 4.19
C ILE A 179 11.43 12.39 4.36
N GLU A 180 12.19 12.13 3.29
CA GLU A 180 13.64 12.31 3.23
C GLU A 180 14.04 13.78 2.93
N ARG A 181 13.06 14.69 2.84
CA ARG A 181 13.22 16.13 2.57
C ARG A 181 13.94 16.48 1.26
N ARG A 182 14.00 15.56 0.30
CA ARG A 182 14.47 15.84 -1.08
C ARG A 182 13.45 16.66 -1.88
N MET A 183 12.16 16.53 -1.56
CA MET A 183 11.09 17.33 -2.16
C MET A 183 10.23 18.02 -1.08
N ALA A 184 10.40 19.33 -0.89
CA ALA A 184 9.73 20.09 0.16
C ALA A 184 9.37 21.52 -0.27
N GLY A 185 8.56 22.20 0.56
CA GLY A 185 8.29 23.63 0.41
C GLY A 185 7.62 23.99 -0.93
N TYR A 186 8.08 25.08 -1.54
CA TYR A 186 7.50 25.59 -2.80
C TYR A 186 7.67 24.62 -3.99
N PRO A 187 8.85 24.00 -4.23
CA PRO A 187 9.00 23.00 -5.29
C PRO A 187 7.99 21.84 -5.20
N LEU A 188 7.71 21.35 -3.99
CA LEU A 188 6.72 20.31 -3.77
C LEU A 188 5.31 20.78 -4.15
N VAL A 189 4.91 21.97 -3.71
CA VAL A 189 3.60 22.55 -4.06
C VAL A 189 3.46 22.73 -5.57
N GLU A 190 4.49 23.24 -6.23
CA GLU A 190 4.47 23.43 -7.68
C GLU A 190 4.34 22.10 -8.43
N PHE A 191 5.11 21.09 -8.02
CA PHE A 191 5.03 19.75 -8.59
C PHE A 191 3.63 19.13 -8.42
N LEU A 192 3.08 19.13 -7.21
CA LEU A 192 1.75 18.58 -6.93
C LEU A 192 0.67 19.27 -7.78
N ARG A 193 0.75 20.59 -7.94
CA ARG A 193 -0.18 21.35 -8.80
C ARG A 193 -0.04 20.98 -10.27
N LYS A 194 1.19 20.75 -10.77
CA LYS A 194 1.43 20.24 -12.13
C LYS A 194 0.86 18.83 -12.33
N GLN A 195 0.88 18.00 -11.30
CA GLN A 195 0.22 16.68 -11.30
C GLN A 195 -1.31 16.75 -11.13
N GLY A 196 -1.87 17.95 -10.94
CA GLY A 196 -3.30 18.17 -10.87
C GLY A 196 -3.91 18.10 -9.46
N VAL A 197 -3.08 17.98 -8.42
CA VAL A 197 -3.52 18.06 -7.02
C VAL A 197 -4.05 19.46 -6.72
N PHE A 198 -5.13 19.57 -5.95
CA PHE A 198 -5.75 20.86 -5.68
C PHE A 198 -4.78 21.81 -4.93
N PRO A 199 -4.85 23.14 -5.15
CA PRO A 199 -3.90 24.06 -4.53
C PRO A 199 -3.87 24.03 -3.01
N ASP A 200 -5.03 23.88 -2.36
CA ASP A 200 -5.17 23.77 -0.91
C ASP A 200 -4.65 22.44 -0.37
N GLU A 201 -4.93 21.33 -1.06
CA GLU A 201 -4.32 20.03 -0.76
C GLU A 201 -2.80 20.05 -0.91
N SER A 202 -2.29 20.64 -1.99
CA SER A 202 -0.85 20.78 -2.26
C SER A 202 -0.16 21.55 -1.13
N ALA A 203 -0.78 22.66 -0.69
CA ALA A 203 -0.29 23.44 0.43
C ALA A 203 -0.36 22.65 1.75
N ARG A 204 -1.44 21.89 1.99
CA ARG A 204 -1.61 21.04 3.17
C ARG A 204 -0.54 19.95 3.21
N ILE A 205 -0.29 19.25 2.10
CA ILE A 205 0.77 18.23 1.97
C ILE A 205 2.12 18.84 2.35
N ALA A 206 2.49 19.96 1.73
CA ALA A 206 3.77 20.61 2.00
C ALA A 206 3.88 21.11 3.45
N TRP A 207 2.78 21.58 4.05
CA TRP A 207 2.76 22.00 5.45
C TRP A 207 2.90 20.81 6.40
N THR A 208 2.17 19.72 6.18
CA THR A 208 2.25 18.49 6.97
C THR A 208 3.65 17.89 6.91
N ALA A 209 4.27 17.84 5.73
CA ALA A 209 5.62 17.32 5.53
C ALA A 209 6.68 18.01 6.40
N ARG A 210 6.51 19.30 6.73
CA ARG A 210 7.46 20.05 7.59
C ARG A 210 7.55 19.49 9.01
N ARG A 211 6.50 18.82 9.46
CA ARG A 211 6.39 18.26 10.82
C ARG A 211 7.06 16.89 10.94
N ILE A 212 7.38 16.25 9.81
CA ILE A 212 7.99 14.92 9.79
C ILE A 212 9.49 15.06 10.06
N PRO A 213 10.04 14.32 11.04
CA PRO A 213 11.48 14.22 11.24
C PRO A 213 12.15 13.57 10.02
N THR A 214 13.28 14.12 9.56
CA THR A 214 14.02 13.52 8.43
C THR A 214 14.72 12.26 8.89
N ARG A 215 14.34 11.14 8.29
CA ARG A 215 15.01 9.85 8.46
C ARG A 215 14.65 8.97 7.27
N GLU A 216 15.59 8.13 6.85
CA GLU A 216 15.27 7.01 5.98
C GLU A 216 14.35 6.05 6.73
N SER A 217 13.06 6.14 6.42
CA SER A 217 12.01 5.41 7.12
C SER A 217 11.27 4.45 6.21
N ILE A 218 11.73 4.27 4.97
CA ILE A 218 11.13 3.36 3.99
C ILE A 218 12.15 2.31 3.63
N ARG A 219 11.84 1.04 3.90
CA ARG A 219 12.67 -0.10 3.51
C ARG A 219 12.48 -0.40 2.03
N ARG A 220 11.24 -0.70 1.65
CA ARG A 220 10.91 -1.16 0.30
C ARG A 220 9.47 -0.86 -0.08
N VAL A 221 9.22 -0.76 -1.39
CA VAL A 221 7.90 -0.64 -1.98
C VAL A 221 7.71 -1.78 -2.97
N PHE A 222 6.67 -2.59 -2.77
CA PHE A 222 6.28 -3.64 -3.70
C PHE A 222 5.09 -3.18 -4.53
N ILE A 223 5.23 -3.29 -5.86
CA ILE A 223 4.15 -3.02 -6.81
C ILE A 223 3.79 -4.34 -7.49
N THR A 224 2.61 -4.86 -7.16
CA THR A 224 2.10 -6.08 -7.79
C THR A 224 1.59 -5.73 -9.18
N VAL A 225 2.15 -6.39 -10.20
CA VAL A 225 1.89 -6.09 -11.61
C VAL A 225 0.81 -7.01 -12.14
N HIS A 226 -0.37 -6.46 -12.42
CA HIS A 226 -1.50 -7.22 -12.98
C HIS A 226 -1.62 -7.11 -14.50
N ARG A 227 -1.03 -6.07 -15.10
CA ARG A 227 -1.02 -5.87 -16.55
C ARG A 227 0.18 -6.58 -17.19
N GLN A 228 0.17 -6.70 -18.51
CA GLN A 228 1.31 -7.20 -19.29
C GLN A 228 2.43 -6.15 -19.39
N ILE A 229 3.03 -5.80 -18.25
CA ILE A 229 4.12 -4.84 -18.12
C ILE A 229 5.32 -5.59 -17.52
N ASP A 230 6.52 -5.39 -18.06
CA ASP A 230 7.75 -5.92 -17.44
C ASP A 230 7.91 -5.29 -16.04
N PRO A 231 8.01 -6.08 -14.96
CA PRO A 231 8.23 -5.56 -13.60
C PRO A 231 9.43 -4.61 -13.46
N ARG A 232 10.43 -4.70 -14.35
CA ARG A 232 11.57 -3.76 -14.41
C ARG A 232 11.15 -2.32 -14.72
N TYR A 233 9.98 -2.13 -15.34
CA TYR A 233 9.40 -0.81 -15.61
C TYR A 233 9.43 0.11 -14.38
N PHE A 234 9.16 -0.46 -13.20
CA PHE A 234 9.03 0.29 -11.95
C PHE A 234 10.36 0.80 -11.37
N ARG A 235 11.52 0.32 -11.85
CA ARG A 235 12.84 0.84 -11.43
C ARG A 235 13.02 2.33 -11.69
N ARG A 236 12.27 2.89 -12.66
CA ARG A 236 12.27 4.33 -12.97
C ARG A 236 11.84 5.21 -11.80
N TYR A 237 11.07 4.64 -10.85
CA TYR A 237 10.54 5.38 -9.70
C TYR A 237 11.48 5.35 -8.48
N GLY A 238 12.63 4.68 -8.59
CA GLY A 238 13.66 4.65 -7.55
C GLY A 238 14.04 3.23 -7.14
N HIS A 239 15.20 3.12 -6.49
CA HIS A 239 15.81 1.84 -6.10
C HIS A 239 15.00 1.06 -5.04
N ARG A 240 14.18 1.76 -4.24
CA ARG A 240 13.30 1.14 -3.23
C ARG A 240 12.07 0.46 -3.85
N ILE A 241 11.77 0.72 -5.12
CA ILE A 241 10.53 0.27 -5.77
C ILE A 241 10.78 -1.00 -6.59
N THR A 242 10.08 -2.06 -6.23
CA THR A 242 10.22 -3.40 -6.79
C THR A 242 8.89 -3.86 -7.37
N GLY A 243 8.86 -4.08 -8.69
CA GLY A 243 7.73 -4.77 -9.33
C GLY A 243 7.77 -6.27 -9.06
N THR A 244 6.64 -6.87 -8.71
CA THR A 244 6.46 -8.32 -8.56
C THR A 244 5.23 -8.79 -9.32
N GLN A 245 5.27 -10.00 -9.87
CA GLN A 245 4.15 -10.56 -10.67
C GLN A 245 3.14 -11.33 -9.82
N SER A 246 3.47 -11.58 -8.56
CA SER A 246 2.63 -12.33 -7.64
C SER A 246 3.05 -12.06 -6.19
N TYR A 247 2.18 -12.44 -5.25
CA TYR A 247 2.53 -12.46 -3.84
C TYR A 247 3.56 -13.53 -3.48
N PHE A 248 3.79 -14.53 -4.33
CA PHE A 248 4.91 -15.46 -4.16
C PHE A 248 6.25 -14.74 -4.38
N GLN A 249 6.39 -13.96 -5.46
CA GLN A 249 7.60 -13.16 -5.67
C GLN A 249 7.83 -12.13 -4.55
N THR A 250 6.76 -11.50 -4.07
CA THR A 250 6.81 -10.60 -2.91
C THR A 250 7.27 -11.33 -1.65
N ALA A 251 6.72 -12.52 -1.39
CA ALA A 251 7.09 -13.36 -0.25
C ALA A 251 8.58 -13.77 -0.30
N LEU A 252 9.09 -14.17 -1.46
CA LEU A 252 10.51 -14.49 -1.64
C LEU A 252 11.42 -13.30 -1.29
N ALA A 253 11.08 -12.10 -1.76
CA ALA A 253 11.84 -10.90 -1.44
C ALA A 253 11.82 -10.59 0.07
N LEU A 254 10.65 -10.70 0.71
CA LEU A 254 10.50 -10.49 2.15
C LEU A 254 11.23 -11.55 2.98
N GLN A 255 11.25 -12.81 2.53
CA GLN A 255 11.99 -13.88 3.20
C GLN A 255 13.50 -13.64 3.11
N ALA A 256 14.01 -13.24 1.93
CA ALA A 256 15.42 -12.90 1.74
C ALA A 256 15.86 -11.70 2.61
N GLU A 257 14.91 -10.83 2.99
CA GLU A 257 15.12 -9.73 3.94
C GLU A 257 14.90 -10.13 5.42
N GLY A 258 14.66 -11.42 5.70
CA GLY A 258 14.38 -11.93 7.05
C GLY A 258 13.07 -11.41 7.63
N ARG A 259 12.09 -11.00 6.80
CA ARG A 259 10.80 -10.45 7.27
C ARG A 259 9.70 -11.47 7.40
N ILE A 260 9.80 -12.60 6.71
CA ILE A 260 8.92 -13.76 6.90
C ILE A 260 9.78 -15.03 6.86
N THR A 261 9.23 -16.13 7.35
CA THR A 261 9.95 -17.42 7.38
C THR A 261 9.82 -18.17 6.06
N MET A 262 10.67 -19.18 5.86
CA MET A 262 10.55 -20.06 4.71
C MET A 262 9.21 -20.83 4.68
N ASP A 263 8.71 -21.20 5.86
CA ASP A 263 7.45 -21.93 5.97
C ASP A 263 6.26 -21.03 5.60
N ASP A 264 6.36 -19.71 5.81
CA ASP A 264 5.38 -18.75 5.29
C ASP A 264 5.37 -18.72 3.77
N VAL A 265 6.55 -18.71 3.13
CA VAL A 265 6.67 -18.76 1.66
C VAL A 265 6.04 -20.04 1.12
N ALA A 266 6.29 -21.18 1.77
CA ALA A 266 5.70 -22.46 1.40
C ALA A 266 4.18 -22.46 1.54
N ALA A 267 3.63 -21.90 2.62
CA ALA A 267 2.18 -21.78 2.82
C ALA A 267 1.51 -20.91 1.75
N ILE A 268 2.15 -19.80 1.36
CA ILE A 268 1.68 -18.93 0.27
C ILE A 268 1.69 -19.67 -1.06
N ALA A 269 2.77 -20.40 -1.36
CA ALA A 269 2.86 -21.20 -2.58
C ALA A 269 1.82 -22.33 -2.63
N ALA A 270 1.60 -23.03 -1.51
CA ALA A 270 0.57 -24.06 -1.39
C ALA A 270 -0.84 -23.49 -1.64
N GLU A 271 -1.14 -22.27 -1.16
CA GLU A 271 -2.42 -21.61 -1.47
C GLU A 271 -2.55 -21.32 -2.98
N LEU A 272 -1.49 -20.83 -3.62
CA LEU A 272 -1.50 -20.53 -5.06
C LEU A 272 -1.72 -21.79 -5.91
N LEU A 273 -1.08 -22.90 -5.54
CA LEU A 273 -1.27 -24.22 -6.16
C LEU A 273 -2.70 -24.72 -5.94
N GLY A 274 -3.18 -24.71 -4.68
CA GLY A 274 -4.47 -25.28 -4.30
C GLY A 274 -5.68 -24.55 -4.88
N ARG A 275 -5.58 -23.23 -5.10
CA ARG A 275 -6.63 -22.45 -5.76
C ARG A 275 -6.62 -22.55 -7.30
N GLY A 276 -5.71 -23.35 -7.88
CA GLY A 276 -5.49 -23.43 -9.33
C GLY A 276 -4.98 -22.12 -9.93
N GLY A 277 -4.39 -21.25 -9.10
CA GLY A 277 -3.88 -19.95 -9.52
C GLY A 277 -2.49 -20.01 -10.16
N MET A 278 -1.76 -21.10 -9.94
CA MET A 278 -0.43 -21.34 -10.47
C MET A 278 -0.08 -22.83 -10.46
N SER A 279 0.79 -23.25 -11.37
CA SER A 279 1.46 -24.56 -11.39
C SER A 279 2.84 -24.48 -10.72
N ARG A 280 3.40 -25.64 -10.37
CA ARG A 280 4.79 -25.72 -9.85
C ARG A 280 5.82 -25.19 -10.84
N HIS A 281 5.58 -25.44 -12.12
CA HIS A 281 6.45 -24.92 -13.18
C HIS A 281 6.44 -23.39 -13.21
N GLU A 282 5.27 -22.77 -13.10
CA GLU A 282 5.15 -21.31 -13.01
C GLU A 282 5.79 -20.73 -11.74
N LEU A 283 5.65 -21.40 -10.58
CA LEU A 283 6.38 -21.00 -9.37
C LEU A 283 7.90 -21.04 -9.57
N ALA A 284 8.42 -22.09 -10.21
CA ALA A 284 9.85 -22.19 -10.53
C ALA A 284 10.31 -21.07 -11.48
N ILE A 285 9.50 -20.74 -12.50
CA ILE A 285 9.77 -19.61 -13.40
C ILE A 285 9.80 -18.30 -12.61
N GLN A 286 8.84 -18.07 -11.71
CA GLN A 286 8.78 -16.84 -10.91
C GLN A 286 9.95 -16.70 -9.95
N LEU A 287 10.44 -17.80 -9.38
CA LEU A 287 11.64 -17.85 -8.54
C LEU A 287 12.90 -17.49 -9.35
N ASP A 288 13.08 -18.07 -10.54
CA ASP A 288 14.22 -17.75 -11.40
C ASP A 288 14.15 -16.30 -11.91
N ASP A 289 12.96 -15.77 -12.21
CA ASP A 289 12.77 -14.37 -12.59
C ASP A 289 13.23 -13.39 -11.50
N VAL A 290 12.80 -13.56 -10.23
CA VAL A 290 13.24 -12.66 -9.14
C VAL A 290 14.74 -12.75 -8.90
N ARG A 291 15.33 -13.94 -9.09
CA ARG A 291 16.78 -14.15 -9.02
C ARG A 291 17.50 -13.39 -10.13
N ARG A 292 17.11 -13.57 -11.39
CA ARG A 292 17.70 -12.87 -12.55
C ARG A 292 17.53 -11.36 -12.47
N ARG A 293 16.43 -10.88 -11.88
CA ARG A 293 16.19 -9.45 -11.68
C ARG A 293 16.95 -8.87 -10.48
N GLY A 294 17.65 -9.66 -9.68
CA GLY A 294 18.35 -9.21 -8.48
C GLY A 294 17.40 -8.63 -7.44
N VAL A 295 16.18 -9.17 -7.35
CA VAL A 295 15.16 -8.70 -6.37
C VAL A 295 15.50 -9.18 -4.96
N LEU A 296 16.09 -10.36 -4.85
CA LEU A 296 16.46 -10.97 -3.58
C LEU A 296 17.72 -10.27 -3.04
N THR A 297 17.55 -9.40 -2.06
CA THR A 297 18.59 -8.54 -1.49
C THR A 297 18.79 -8.90 -0.02
N GLY A 298 19.71 -9.81 0.26
CA GLY A 298 20.10 -10.25 1.61
C GLY A 298 21.50 -10.85 1.60
N GLU A 299 22.30 -10.60 2.64
CA GLU A 299 23.71 -11.02 2.74
C GLU A 299 23.94 -12.51 3.08
N VAL A 300 22.89 -13.32 3.21
CA VAL A 300 23.02 -14.74 3.52
C VAL A 300 22.44 -15.56 2.38
N THR A 301 23.36 -16.14 1.58
CA THR A 301 23.15 -17.31 0.72
C THR A 301 21.87 -17.34 -0.12
N ALA A 302 21.73 -16.37 -1.03
CA ALA A 302 20.68 -16.41 -2.06
C ALA A 302 20.65 -17.76 -2.79
N ASN A 303 21.77 -18.46 -2.98
CA ASN A 303 21.73 -19.76 -3.68
C ASN A 303 21.23 -20.93 -2.80
N GLN A 304 21.68 -21.08 -1.56
CA GLN A 304 21.30 -22.23 -0.71
C GLN A 304 19.86 -22.11 -0.20
N GLU A 305 19.40 -20.90 0.15
CA GLU A 305 18.02 -20.69 0.55
C GLU A 305 17.06 -20.82 -0.64
N ILE A 306 17.45 -20.41 -1.86
CA ILE A 306 16.63 -20.62 -3.08
C ILE A 306 16.53 -22.10 -3.44
N GLU A 307 17.59 -22.88 -3.29
CA GLU A 307 17.49 -24.34 -3.43
C GLU A 307 16.57 -24.93 -2.37
N LEU A 308 16.65 -24.46 -1.12
CA LEU A 308 15.76 -24.87 -0.04
C LEU A 308 14.30 -24.45 -0.29
N ILE A 309 14.06 -23.26 -0.84
CA ILE A 309 12.76 -22.76 -1.32
C ILE A 309 12.25 -23.72 -2.39
N GLY A 310 13.05 -23.98 -3.41
CA GLY A 310 12.70 -24.88 -4.51
C GLY A 310 12.36 -26.28 -3.99
N MET A 311 13.16 -26.82 -3.08
CA MET A 311 12.91 -28.13 -2.48
C MET A 311 11.63 -28.12 -1.63
N LYS A 312 11.46 -27.19 -0.68
CA LYS A 312 10.26 -27.15 0.18
C LYS A 312 8.98 -26.85 -0.60
N VAL A 313 9.03 -25.97 -1.59
CA VAL A 313 7.85 -25.51 -2.35
C VAL A 313 7.51 -26.46 -3.52
N LEU A 314 8.52 -27.03 -4.18
CA LEU A 314 8.33 -27.80 -5.42
C LEU A 314 8.43 -29.32 -5.21
N ALA A 315 8.92 -29.82 -4.06
CA ALA A 315 9.17 -31.25 -3.86
C ALA A 315 8.05 -32.05 -3.17
N GLU A 316 6.92 -31.46 -2.76
CA GLU A 316 5.82 -32.24 -2.15
C GLU A 316 5.19 -33.18 -3.19
N ARG A 317 5.46 -34.49 -3.13
CA ARG A 317 4.75 -35.49 -3.94
C ARG A 317 3.42 -35.84 -3.31
#